data_AF-A0A1K1MGP8-F1
#
_entry.id   AF-A0A1K1MGP8-F1
#
_cell.length_a   1.000
_cell.length_b   1.000
_cell.length_c   1.000
_cell.angle_alpha   90.00
_cell.angle_beta   90.00
_cell.angle_gamma   90.00
#
_symmetry.space_group_name_H-M   'P 1'
#
loop_
_entity.id
_entity.type
_entity.pdbx_description
1 polymer ?
#
loop_
_entity_poly.entity_id
_entity_poly.type
_entity_poly.pdbx_seq_one_letter_code
_entity_poly.pdbx_strand_id
1 'polypeptide(L)' 'MSKEDSFEMEGTVVDTLPNTMFRVELENGHVVTAHISGKMRKNYIRILTGDKVRVELTPYDLSKGRITYRAR' A
#
# COMPACT_ATOMS: atom_id res chain seq x y z
N MET A 1 -0.71 10.10 -22.73
CA MET A 1 -1.54 8.99 -22.24
C MET A 1 -0.74 8.37 -21.10
N SER A 2 -1.11 8.37 -19.83
CA SER A 2 -2.43 8.41 -19.22
C SER A 2 -2.23 8.95 -17.80
N LYS A 3 -2.95 10.01 -17.40
CA LYS A 3 -3.17 10.27 -15.98
C LYS A 3 -4.22 9.25 -15.57
N GLU A 4 -3.77 8.04 -15.25
CA GLU A 4 -4.62 7.12 -14.53
C GLU A 4 -4.86 7.79 -13.18
N ASP A 5 -6.10 8.18 -12.93
CA ASP A 5 -6.54 8.71 -11.64
C ASP A 5 -6.37 7.60 -10.58
N SER A 6 -5.15 7.46 -10.08
CA SER A 6 -4.82 6.60 -8.96
C SER A 6 -5.40 7.22 -7.70
N PHE A 7 -6.26 6.48 -7.01
CA PHE A 7 -6.86 6.94 -5.77
C PHE A 7 -5.93 6.58 -4.61
N GLU A 8 -5.57 7.59 -3.83
CA GLU A 8 -4.81 7.40 -2.59
C GLU A 8 -5.80 7.10 -1.47
N MET A 9 -5.60 5.98 -0.79
CA MET A 9 -6.37 5.58 0.37
C MET A 9 -5.45 5.30 1.56
N GLU A 10 -5.98 5.53 2.75
CA GLU A 10 -5.31 5.17 4.00
C GLU A 10 -5.72 3.78 4.45
N GLY A 11 -4.76 3.06 5.04
CA GLY A 11 -4.99 1.75 5.60
C GLY A 11 -3.93 1.36 6.61
N THR A 12 -4.21 0.30 7.34
CA THR A 12 -3.33 -0.27 8.36
C THR A 12 -2.75 -1.58 7.87
N VAL A 13 -1.46 -1.78 8.04
CA VAL A 13 -0.80 -3.03 7.66
C VAL A 13 -1.20 -4.12 8.64
N VAL A 14 -1.90 -5.15 8.18
CA VAL A 14 -2.31 -6.28 9.01
C VAL A 14 -1.23 -7.35 9.05
N ASP A 15 -0.63 -7.64 7.88
CA ASP A 15 0.26 -8.78 7.74
C ASP A 15 1.36 -8.54 6.70
N THR A 16 2.52 -9.18 6.88
CA THR A 16 3.66 -9.07 5.96
C THR A 16 3.87 -10.41 5.24
N LEU A 17 3.71 -10.41 3.92
CA LEU A 17 3.89 -11.59 3.09
C LEU A 17 5.34 -11.68 2.55
N PRO A 18 5.83 -12.89 2.25
CA PRO A 18 7.07 -13.05 1.49
C PRO A 18 6.94 -12.38 0.11
N ASN A 19 8.06 -11.92 -0.45
CA ASN A 19 8.17 -11.12 -1.68
C ASN A 19 7.78 -9.63 -1.56
N THR A 20 7.95 -9.01 -0.38
CA THR A 20 7.66 -7.58 -0.16
C THR A 20 6.22 -7.17 -0.46
N MET A 21 5.30 -8.11 -0.31
CA MET A 21 3.88 -7.85 -0.35
C MET A 21 3.37 -7.67 1.08
N PHE A 22 2.41 -6.78 1.24
CA PHE A 22 1.83 -6.42 2.52
C PHE A 22 0.32 -6.53 2.41
N ARG A 23 -0.33 -7.13 3.39
CA ARG A 23 -1.77 -6.99 3.54
C ARG A 23 -2.03 -5.67 4.25
N VAL A 24 -2.76 -4.81 3.57
CA VAL A 24 -3.24 -3.56 4.13
C VAL A 24 -4.75 -3.64 4.22
N GLU A 25 -5.27 -3.41 5.40
CA GLU A 25 -6.69 -3.20 5.63
C GLU A 25 -6.98 -1.72 5.46
N LEU A 26 -7.74 -1.39 4.42
CA LEU A 26 -8.22 -0.04 4.15
C LEU A 26 -9.26 0.36 5.19
N GLU A 27 -9.45 1.65 5.42
CA GLU A 27 -10.49 2.15 6.33
C GLU A 27 -11.92 1.72 5.93
N ASN A 28 -12.12 1.37 4.65
CA ASN A 28 -13.36 0.82 4.14
C ASN A 28 -13.63 -0.65 4.56
N GLY A 29 -12.72 -1.29 5.31
CA GLY A 29 -12.81 -2.71 5.72
C GLY A 29 -12.38 -3.71 4.64
N HIS A 30 -11.81 -3.22 3.54
CA HIS A 30 -11.27 -4.06 2.47
C HIS A 30 -9.81 -4.38 2.71
N VAL A 31 -9.45 -5.67 2.62
CA VAL A 31 -8.06 -6.12 2.69
C VAL A 31 -7.48 -6.18 1.29
N VAL A 32 -6.45 -5.37 1.03
CA VAL A 32 -5.75 -5.30 -0.24
C VAL A 32 -4.32 -5.79 -0.10
N THR A 33 -3.80 -6.36 -1.20
CA THR A 33 -2.38 -6.75 -1.24
C THR A 33 -1.60 -5.64 -1.91
N ALA A 34 -0.75 -4.97 -1.13
CA ALA A 34 0.05 -3.85 -1.62
C ALA A 34 1.54 -4.19 -1.66
N HIS A 35 2.25 -3.63 -2.63
CA HIS A 35 3.70 -3.72 -2.72
C HIS A 35 4.35 -2.37 -2.41
N ILE A 36 5.59 -2.42 -1.93
CA ILE A 36 6.36 -1.22 -1.59
C ILE A 36 6.74 -0.47 -2.88
N SER A 37 6.58 0.86 -2.92
CA SER A 37 7.12 1.65 -4.01
C SER A 37 8.66 1.58 -4.08
N GLY A 38 9.22 1.73 -5.28
CA GLY A 38 10.67 1.74 -5.48
C GLY A 38 11.38 2.84 -4.68
N LYS A 39 10.73 3.98 -4.43
CA LYS A 39 11.28 5.06 -3.58
C LYS A 39 11.44 4.60 -2.13
N MET A 40 10.42 3.95 -1.57
CA MET A 40 10.48 3.45 -0.20
C MET A 40 11.55 2.36 -0.04
N ARG A 41 11.74 1.50 -1.05
CA ARG A 41 12.85 0.52 -1.07
C ARG A 41 14.23 1.21 -1.06
N LYS A 42 14.42 2.26 -1.88
CA LYS A 42 15.68 3.02 -1.89
C LYS A 42 15.96 3.71 -0.55
N ASN A 43 14.92 4.16 0.14
CA ASN A 43 15.02 4.82 1.44
C ASN A 43 15.07 3.81 2.61
N TYR A 44 15.17 2.51 2.35
CA TYR A 44 15.20 1.45 3.36
C TYR A 44 14.05 1.54 4.38
N ILE A 45 12.87 1.99 3.92
CA ILE A 45 11.70 2.10 4.80
C ILE A 45 11.20 0.69 5.10
N ARG A 46 11.36 0.28 6.35
CA ARG A 46 10.75 -0.95 6.87
C ARG A 46 9.30 -0.67 7.21
N ILE A 47 8.43 -1.60 6.85
CA ILE A 47 7.01 -1.58 7.19
C ILE A 47 6.79 -2.76 8.13
N LEU A 48 6.16 -2.50 9.28
CA LEU A 48 5.74 -3.54 10.22
C LEU A 48 4.21 -3.63 10.25
N THR A 49 3.71 -4.75 10.77
CA THR A 49 2.29 -4.92 11.11
C THR A 49 1.86 -3.88 12.14
N GLY A 50 0.73 -3.23 11.90
CA GLY A 50 0.19 -2.14 12.71
C GLY A 50 0.58 -0.73 12.23
N ASP A 51 1.50 -0.61 11.25
CA ASP A 51 1.83 0.69 10.68
C ASP A 51 0.69 1.23 9.81
N LYS A 52 0.42 2.54 9.92
CA LYS A 52 -0.46 3.24 9.00
C LYS A 52 0.28 3.60 7.71
N VAL A 53 -0.30 3.24 6.58
CA VAL A 53 0.29 3.43 5.26
C VAL A 53 -0.72 4.05 4.31
N ARG A 54 -0.22 4.87 3.38
CA ARG A 54 -0.99 5.35 2.23
C ARG A 54 -0.74 4.41 1.05
N VAL A 55 -1.83 3.90 0.53
CA VAL A 55 -1.86 2.97 -0.60
C VAL A 55 -2.51 3.68 -1.78
N GLU A 56 -1.80 3.75 -2.90
CA GLU A 56 -2.38 4.09 -4.18
C GLU A 56 -3.01 2.85 -4.80
N LEU A 57 -4.27 2.96 -5.17
CA LEU A 57 -5.02 1.93 -5.89
C LEU A 57 -5.31 2.43 -7.30
N THR A 58 -5.18 1.53 -8.27
CA THR A 58 -5.61 1.81 -9.63
C THR A 58 -7.10 1.50 -9.73
N PRO A 59 -7.93 2.35 -10.37
CA PRO A 59 -9.37 2.11 -10.50
C PRO A 59 -9.75 0.82 -11.25
N TYR A 60 -8.79 0.20 -11.95
CA TYR A 60 -8.97 -1.07 -12.65
C TYR A 60 -8.85 -2.31 -11.74
N ASP A 61 -8.12 -2.24 -10.63
CA ASP A 61 -7.91 -3.36 -9.72
C ASP A 61 -7.81 -2.85 -8.27
N LEU A 62 -8.94 -2.92 -7.56
CA LEU A 62 -9.05 -2.54 -6.16
C LEU A 62 -8.38 -3.55 -5.21
N SER A 63 -7.95 -4.70 -5.71
CA SER A 63 -7.34 -5.78 -4.91
C SER A 63 -5.83 -5.56 -4.70
N LYS A 64 -5.21 -4.77 -5.59
CA LYS A 64 -3.76 -4.54 -5.63
C LYS A 64 -3.45 -3.07 -5.46
N GLY A 65 -2.55 -2.78 -4.53
CA GLY A 65 -2.14 -1.42 -4.23
C GLY A 65 -0.63 -1.21 -4.31
N ARG A 66 -0.24 0.06 -4.31
CA ARG A 66 1.14 0.50 -4.18
C ARG A 66 1.29 1.36 -2.94
N ILE A 67 2.17 0.97 -2.03
CA ILE A 67 2.45 1.76 -0.83
C ILE A 67 3.40 2.89 -1.21
N THR A 68 2.93 4.13 -1.10
CA THR A 68 3.70 5.34 -1.42
C THR A 68 4.27 6.00 -0.18
N TYR A 69 3.54 5.94 0.93
CA TYR A 69 3.90 6.64 2.15
C TYR A 69 3.56 5.82 3.40
N ARG A 70 4.35 5.99 4.45
CA ARG A 70 4.09 5.47 5.80
C ARG A 70 3.91 6.66 6.72
N ALA A 71 2.71 6.82 7.28
CA ALA A 71 2.45 7.81 8.31
C ALA A 71 2.94 7.23 9.64
N ARG A 72 3.79 7.97 10.33
CA ARG A 72 4.45 7.53 11.57
C ARG A 72 3.54 7.69 12.77
#